data_AF-A0A536F4L3-F1
#
_entry.id   AF-A0A536F4L3-F1
#
_cell.length_a   1.000
_cell.length_b   1.000
_cell.length_c   1.000
_cell.angle_alpha   90.00
_cell.angle_beta   90.00
_cell.angle_gamma   90.00
#
_symmetry.space_group_name_H-M   'P 1'
#
loop_
_entity.id
_entity.type
_entity.pdbx_description
1 polymer ?
#
loop_
_entity_poly.entity_id
_entity_poly.type
_entity_poly.pdbx_seq_one_letter_code
_entity_poly.pdbx_strand_id
1 'polypeptide(L)'
;MTHRTAGHAGTPAKLEWPASTASARVRAARTSAQTLDASPRRPCAREHVGSDPMEILVAATLLARVVLAATFVTSGTAKLFDPAGTRKALHDLGAPAALAPPLSRVLPWIELAVALGLLVTATSWLASGVAAGLLAVFTAVIARNLIAGRRPDCRCFGQIGAGPIGRGTVARNVVLLAIAMVPVAAGPEVSGPDLVGGAAALLTHEPVGVTLGIALAIGLAIQSRFLGQLLAQNGRLLVRLEQLEERRGLQLDPTPGPPAVGLAIGAQAPSFSLVGLHGETLTLAALTAIGLPVGIVFMDPGCGPCNAMLPDLGRWQREHVGRLTLAVVSRGTPEANRAKAAEHGLRHVLLQKNREVADSYRAPATPSAVVVSPEGLIVTAVSEGAPAIGALIARSAGVDLAANAPHDHGAPATIGQPAPSLRLSDIEGRAFDPAKLRGRQSLVVFWDPACGFCAQLLAEIREWEGRADAAAPRLVVVSAGSAEANRDLGFRAPVLIDRSFALGHAFGATGTPSAVLIDASGNIASAVAAGGPAVMALATQRAGAQS
;
A
#
# COMPACT_ATOMS: atom_id res chain seq x y z
N MET A 1 35.38 -63.32 41.66
CA MET A 1 35.47 -61.85 41.75
C MET A 1 34.27 -61.36 42.54
N THR A 2 34.49 -61.08 43.81
CA THR A 2 33.49 -61.10 44.89
C THR A 2 33.30 -59.71 45.53
N HIS A 3 32.04 -59.35 45.73
CA HIS A 3 31.41 -58.71 46.92
C HIS A 3 31.96 -57.40 47.56
N ARG A 4 31.10 -56.36 47.56
CA ARG A 4 30.25 -55.85 48.68
C ARG A 4 30.89 -55.66 50.09
N THR A 5 30.70 -54.46 50.67
CA THR A 5 30.28 -54.05 52.07
C THR A 5 30.94 -52.70 52.47
N ALA A 6 30.23 -51.64 52.90
CA ALA A 6 29.45 -51.37 54.13
C ALA A 6 30.32 -51.19 55.39
N GLY A 7 30.07 -50.10 56.13
CA GLY A 7 30.98 -49.52 57.14
C GLY A 7 30.94 -50.15 58.53
N HIS A 8 31.69 -49.59 59.48
CA HIS A 8 31.29 -49.31 60.88
C HIS A 8 32.40 -48.62 61.69
N ALA A 9 31.93 -47.94 62.73
CA ALA A 9 32.57 -47.06 63.71
C ALA A 9 33.75 -47.63 64.54
N GLY A 10 34.50 -46.71 65.15
CA GLY A 10 35.36 -46.98 66.30
C GLY A 10 36.06 -45.74 66.87
N THR A 11 35.46 -45.09 67.87
CA THR A 11 36.15 -44.32 68.95
C THR A 11 36.33 -45.28 70.13
N PRO A 12 37.32 -45.16 71.06
CA PRO A 12 37.44 -44.01 72.00
C PRO A 12 38.88 -43.72 72.54
N ALA A 13 38.94 -42.82 73.55
CA ALA A 13 39.97 -42.62 74.61
C ALA A 13 41.15 -41.64 74.30
N LYS A 14 41.69 -40.83 75.23
CA LYS A 14 41.35 -40.20 76.53
C LYS A 14 42.64 -39.48 77.06
N LEU A 15 42.52 -38.54 78.02
CA LEU A 15 43.55 -37.81 78.84
C LEU A 15 44.24 -36.60 78.16
N GLU A 16 44.03 -35.31 78.50
CA GLU A 16 44.10 -34.49 79.76
C GLU A 16 45.51 -34.42 80.40
N TRP A 17 46.16 -33.27 80.70
CA TRP A 17 45.94 -32.18 81.70
C TRP A 17 47.00 -31.03 81.47
N PRO A 18 46.99 -29.81 82.08
CA PRO A 18 45.90 -29.04 82.72
C PRO A 18 45.87 -27.49 82.59
N ALA A 19 44.83 -26.94 83.23
CA ALA A 19 44.44 -25.56 83.62
C ALA A 19 45.53 -24.73 84.38
N SER A 20 45.40 -23.44 84.72
CA SER A 20 44.28 -22.59 85.18
C SER A 20 44.75 -21.12 85.23
N THR A 21 43.92 -20.08 85.05
CA THR A 21 43.07 -19.40 86.06
C THR A 21 42.13 -18.43 85.28
N ALA A 22 40.79 -18.49 85.33
CA ALA A 22 39.84 -18.11 86.40
C ALA A 22 40.03 -16.64 86.88
N SER A 23 39.05 -15.73 86.92
CA SER A 23 37.58 -15.82 86.88
C SER A 23 36.91 -14.42 86.92
N ALA A 24 35.62 -14.37 86.48
CA ALA A 24 34.49 -13.58 87.03
C ALA A 24 34.42 -12.05 86.78
N ARG A 25 33.28 -11.37 86.59
CA ARG A 25 31.85 -11.64 86.31
C ARG A 25 31.15 -10.25 86.23
N VAL A 26 30.14 -10.11 85.35
CA VAL A 26 28.81 -9.49 85.64
C VAL A 26 28.54 -7.95 85.46
N ARG A 27 27.53 -7.70 84.58
CA ARG A 27 26.42 -6.69 84.54
C ARG A 27 26.62 -5.19 84.19
N ALA A 28 26.13 -4.83 82.99
CA ALA A 28 25.02 -3.92 82.65
C ALA A 28 24.67 -2.68 83.52
N ALA A 29 24.55 -1.50 82.87
CA ALA A 29 23.48 -0.48 83.02
C ALA A 29 23.74 0.70 82.03
N ARG A 30 22.88 0.92 81.02
CA ARG A 30 21.80 1.94 80.94
C ARG A 30 22.24 3.42 80.97
N THR A 31 21.92 4.06 79.85
CA THR A 31 21.75 5.48 79.49
C THR A 31 21.11 6.40 80.53
N SER A 32 21.51 7.69 80.53
CA SER A 32 20.71 8.96 80.65
C SER A 32 21.64 10.10 81.14
N ALA A 33 22.04 11.08 80.31
CA ALA A 33 21.33 12.30 79.88
C ALA A 33 21.46 13.50 80.85
N GLN A 34 22.17 14.56 80.41
CA GLN A 34 22.05 16.01 80.74
C GLN A 34 23.32 16.74 80.22
N THR A 35 23.38 17.93 79.61
CA THR A 35 22.47 18.87 78.93
C THR A 35 23.36 20.01 78.37
N LEU A 36 23.02 20.52 77.17
CA LEU A 36 23.21 21.91 76.66
C LEU A 36 24.62 22.49 76.36
N ASP A 37 24.92 22.67 75.07
CA ASP A 37 24.95 23.98 74.35
C ASP A 37 26.13 24.18 73.37
N ALA A 38 25.85 24.93 72.31
CA ALA A 38 26.73 25.62 71.36
C ALA A 38 27.45 24.82 70.24
N SER A 39 26.78 24.82 69.08
CA SER A 39 27.32 24.59 67.74
C SER A 39 28.48 25.53 67.37
N PRO A 40 29.36 25.12 66.44
CA PRO A 40 29.49 25.89 65.21
C PRO A 40 29.12 25.07 63.97
N ARG A 41 28.24 25.68 63.17
CA ARG A 41 27.68 25.17 61.92
C ARG A 41 28.80 24.86 60.93
N ARG A 42 28.92 23.61 60.51
CA ARG A 42 29.59 23.29 59.24
C ARG A 42 28.66 23.73 58.10
N PRO A 43 29.15 24.46 57.08
CA PRO A 43 28.30 24.86 55.99
C PRO A 43 27.79 23.61 55.28
N CYS A 44 26.48 23.53 55.06
CA CYS A 44 25.91 22.70 54.01
C CYS A 44 26.56 23.15 52.70
N ALA A 45 27.57 22.41 52.25
CA ALA A 45 27.95 22.45 50.85
C ALA A 45 26.69 22.01 50.10
N ARG A 46 26.01 22.98 49.48
CA ARG A 46 25.11 22.70 48.37
C ARG A 46 25.98 21.92 47.37
N GLU A 47 25.75 20.62 47.25
CA GLU A 47 26.15 19.89 46.05
C GLU A 47 25.53 20.65 44.89
N HIS A 48 26.38 21.39 44.18
CA HIS A 48 26.02 21.90 42.88
C HIS A 48 25.75 20.68 42.01
N VAL A 49 24.48 20.38 41.79
CA VAL A 49 24.00 19.55 40.68
C VAL A 49 24.27 20.33 39.39
N GLY A 50 25.53 20.52 39.07
CA GLY A 50 26.00 20.92 37.77
C GLY A 50 26.58 19.66 37.16
N SER A 51 25.86 19.06 36.22
CA SER A 51 26.36 17.92 35.43
C SER A 51 27.72 18.29 34.87
N ASP A 52 28.71 17.40 34.96
CA ASP A 52 30.03 17.68 34.44
C ASP A 52 29.91 18.01 32.93
N PRO A 53 30.56 19.07 32.42
CA PRO A 53 30.49 19.47 31.01
C PRO A 53 30.81 18.31 30.05
N MET A 54 31.64 17.37 30.53
CA MET A 54 32.00 16.17 29.79
C MET A 54 30.85 15.16 29.66
N GLU A 55 30.05 14.96 30.71
CA GLU A 55 28.87 14.09 30.67
C GLU A 55 27.81 14.63 29.71
N ILE A 56 27.59 15.95 29.72
CA ILE A 56 26.66 16.61 28.81
C ILE A 56 27.09 16.39 27.35
N LEU A 57 28.38 16.52 27.05
CA LEU A 57 28.91 16.34 25.69
C LEU A 57 28.82 14.87 25.23
N VAL A 58 29.09 13.90 26.10
CA VAL A 58 28.94 12.47 25.82
C VAL A 58 27.47 12.11 25.55
N ALA A 59 26.56 12.61 26.39
CA ALA A 59 25.13 12.45 26.24
C ALA A 59 24.61 13.06 24.91
N ALA A 60 25.01 14.30 24.60
CA ALA A 60 24.65 14.97 23.35
C ALA A 60 25.15 14.21 22.11
N THR A 61 26.36 13.66 22.18
CA THR A 61 26.96 12.84 21.12
C THR A 61 26.17 11.55 20.89
N LEU A 62 25.79 10.84 21.96
CA LEU A 62 24.96 9.64 21.86
C LEU A 62 23.58 9.95 21.25
N LEU A 63 22.91 11.00 21.73
CA LEU A 63 21.60 11.41 21.22
C LEU A 63 21.66 11.77 19.73
N ALA A 64 22.67 12.55 19.33
CA ALA A 64 22.90 12.92 17.93
C ALA A 64 23.07 11.67 17.05
N ARG A 65 23.90 10.72 17.47
CA ARG A 65 24.13 9.45 16.76
C ARG A 65 22.83 8.65 16.56
N VAL A 66 22.00 8.52 17.60
CA VAL A 66 20.73 7.78 17.53
C VAL A 66 19.74 8.45 16.57
N VAL A 67 19.59 9.77 16.64
CA VAL A 67 18.68 10.53 15.75
C VAL A 67 19.12 10.42 14.29
N LEU A 68 20.43 10.53 14.03
CA LEU A 68 20.99 10.38 12.69
C LEU A 68 20.82 8.95 12.19
N ALA A 69 21.14 7.94 13.00
CA ALA A 69 20.96 6.54 12.62
C ALA A 69 19.50 6.23 12.26
N ALA A 70 18.53 6.65 13.08
CA ALA A 70 17.11 6.49 12.77
C ALA A 70 16.72 7.17 11.44
N THR A 71 17.25 8.36 11.19
CA THR A 71 17.02 9.10 9.93
C THR A 71 17.58 8.37 8.72
N PHE A 72 18.82 7.89 8.80
CA PHE A 72 19.49 7.16 7.71
C PHE A 72 18.91 5.76 7.48
N VAL A 73 18.48 5.03 8.53
CA VAL A 73 17.73 3.77 8.37
C VAL A 73 16.43 4.02 7.61
N THR A 74 15.65 5.01 8.04
CA THR A 74 14.37 5.36 7.39
C THR A 74 14.58 5.76 5.93
N SER A 75 15.62 6.57 5.67
CA SER A 75 15.95 7.02 4.32
C SER A 75 16.44 5.88 3.42
N GLY A 76 17.38 5.05 3.91
CA GLY A 76 17.99 3.96 3.16
C GLY A 76 17.00 2.85 2.83
N THR A 77 16.20 2.43 3.82
CA THR A 77 15.13 1.44 3.60
C THR A 77 14.10 1.94 2.59
N ALA A 78 13.64 3.18 2.70
CA ALA A 78 12.69 3.74 1.75
C ALA A 78 13.24 3.78 0.32
N LYS A 79 14.54 4.04 0.11
CA LYS A 79 15.17 3.99 -1.22
C LYS A 79 15.37 2.58 -1.76
N LEU A 80 15.57 1.58 -0.90
CA LEU A 80 15.62 0.17 -1.31
C LEU A 80 14.27 -0.31 -1.86
N PHE A 81 13.17 0.14 -1.26
CA PHE A 81 11.81 -0.22 -1.71
C PHE A 81 11.34 0.57 -2.95
N ASP A 82 11.96 1.71 -3.26
CA ASP A 82 11.67 2.49 -4.49
C ASP A 82 12.94 2.89 -5.28
N PRO A 83 13.64 1.92 -5.92
CA PRO A 83 14.84 2.22 -6.71
C PRO A 83 14.55 3.08 -7.94
N ALA A 84 13.38 2.91 -8.54
CA ALA A 84 12.95 3.68 -9.72
C ALA A 84 12.69 5.14 -9.36
N GLY A 85 11.99 5.42 -8.26
CA GLY A 85 11.78 6.76 -7.74
C GLY A 85 13.08 7.42 -7.28
N THR A 86 14.00 6.67 -6.68
CA THR A 86 15.34 7.16 -6.32
C THR A 86 16.14 7.60 -7.55
N ARG A 87 16.13 6.79 -8.63
CA ARG A 87 16.78 7.15 -9.90
C ARG A 87 16.18 8.41 -10.52
N LYS A 88 14.85 8.51 -10.53
CA LYS A 88 14.14 9.69 -11.05
C LYS A 88 14.51 10.94 -10.26
N ALA A 89 14.49 10.87 -8.92
CA ALA A 89 14.89 11.99 -8.07
C ALA A 89 16.34 12.43 -8.31
N LEU A 90 17.27 11.49 -8.48
CA LEU A 90 18.66 11.81 -8.82
C LEU A 90 18.76 12.57 -10.15
N HIS A 91 18.05 12.11 -11.18
CA HIS A 91 18.00 12.77 -12.48
C HIS A 91 17.40 14.18 -12.38
N ASP A 92 16.25 14.31 -11.71
CA ASP A 92 15.52 15.58 -11.59
C ASP A 92 16.27 16.62 -10.72
N LEU A 93 17.09 16.16 -9.77
CA LEU A 93 18.00 17.00 -8.99
C LEU A 93 19.28 17.41 -9.74
N GLY A 94 19.49 16.88 -10.95
CA GLY A 94 20.58 17.24 -11.85
C GLY A 94 21.78 16.30 -11.84
N ALA A 95 21.64 15.07 -11.36
CA ALA A 95 22.70 14.06 -11.52
C ALA A 95 22.83 13.66 -12.99
N PRO A 96 24.06 13.52 -13.54
CA PRO A 96 24.26 13.08 -14.91
C PRO A 96 23.60 11.72 -15.19
N ALA A 97 22.99 11.57 -16.37
CA ALA A 97 22.25 10.36 -16.74
C ALA A 97 23.08 9.07 -16.63
N ALA A 98 24.39 9.15 -16.85
CA ALA A 98 25.31 8.02 -16.70
C ALA A 98 25.55 7.61 -15.22
N LEU A 99 25.45 8.56 -14.28
CA LEU A 99 25.72 8.34 -12.85
C LEU A 99 24.45 8.01 -12.05
N ALA A 100 23.25 8.36 -12.55
CA ALA A 100 22.01 8.11 -11.83
C ALA A 100 21.72 6.61 -11.59
N PRO A 101 21.91 5.68 -12.55
CA PRO A 101 21.71 4.25 -12.32
C PRO A 101 22.65 3.63 -11.27
N PRO A 102 23.99 3.80 -11.33
CA PRO A 102 24.87 3.24 -10.29
C PRO A 102 24.61 3.89 -8.94
N LEU A 103 24.42 5.21 -8.89
CA LEU A 103 24.17 5.92 -7.63
C LEU A 103 22.84 5.49 -6.98
N SER A 104 21.79 5.23 -7.78
CA SER A 104 20.51 4.72 -7.25
C SER A 104 20.62 3.35 -6.59
N ARG A 105 21.60 2.51 -6.99
CA ARG A 105 21.82 1.20 -6.38
C ARG A 105 22.72 1.26 -5.16
N VAL A 106 23.75 2.11 -5.20
CA VAL A 106 24.79 2.16 -4.16
C VAL A 106 24.38 3.05 -2.97
N LEU A 107 23.69 4.17 -3.23
CA LEU A 107 23.32 5.14 -2.20
C LEU A 107 22.52 4.55 -1.02
N PRO A 108 21.50 3.68 -1.22
CA PRO A 108 20.76 3.10 -0.10
C PRO A 108 21.66 2.26 0.82
N TRP A 109 22.62 1.52 0.25
CA TRP A 109 23.58 0.75 1.03
C TRP A 109 24.56 1.64 1.78
N ILE A 110 25.00 2.75 1.19
CA ILE A 110 25.80 3.75 1.89
C ILE A 110 25.03 4.31 3.09
N GLU A 111 23.75 4.65 2.91
CA GLU A 111 22.91 5.19 3.99
C GLU A 111 22.74 4.20 5.14
N LEU A 112 22.50 2.92 4.84
CA LEU A 112 22.40 1.86 5.86
C LEU A 112 23.75 1.57 6.55
N ALA A 113 24.86 1.60 5.81
CA ALA A 113 26.18 1.42 6.37
C ALA A 113 26.56 2.58 7.31
N VAL A 114 26.23 3.82 6.94
CA VAL A 114 26.38 5.00 7.80
C VAL A 114 25.52 4.85 9.05
N ALA A 115 24.26 4.43 8.92
CA ALA A 115 23.41 4.20 10.07
C ALA A 115 23.99 3.17 11.04
N LEU A 116 24.47 2.03 10.53
CA LEU A 116 25.10 0.99 11.35
C LEU A 116 26.40 1.49 12.01
N GLY A 117 27.23 2.22 11.26
CA GLY A 117 28.47 2.81 11.78
C GLY A 117 28.23 3.84 12.87
N LEU A 118 27.10 4.57 12.83
CA LEU A 118 26.71 5.49 13.91
C LEU A 118 26.37 4.76 15.21
N LEU A 119 25.95 3.49 15.16
CA LEU A 119 25.59 2.70 16.35
C LEU A 119 26.79 2.05 17.03
N VAL A 120 27.88 1.84 16.30
CA VAL A 120 29.12 1.25 16.82
C VAL A 120 30.10 2.35 17.20
N THR A 121 30.44 2.46 18.48
CA THR A 121 31.29 3.51 19.04
C THR A 121 32.61 3.64 18.30
N ALA A 122 33.27 2.52 17.98
CA ALA A 122 34.55 2.50 17.26
C ALA A 122 34.50 3.15 15.87
N THR A 123 33.35 3.12 15.19
CA THR A 123 33.18 3.68 13.83
C THR A 123 32.35 4.96 13.82
N SER A 124 31.77 5.35 14.96
CA SER A 124 30.79 6.43 15.07
C SER A 124 31.32 7.80 14.67
N TRP A 125 32.58 8.12 14.99
CA TRP A 125 33.19 9.39 14.59
C TRP A 125 33.33 9.49 13.06
N LEU A 126 33.87 8.44 12.42
CA LEU A 126 34.01 8.37 10.97
C LEU A 126 32.62 8.38 10.29
N ALA A 127 31.68 7.59 10.80
CA ALA A 127 30.31 7.53 10.28
C ALA A 127 29.59 8.88 10.41
N SER A 128 29.84 9.64 11.49
CA SER A 128 29.33 11.01 11.66
C SER A 128 29.91 11.98 10.64
N GLY A 129 31.21 11.87 10.34
CA GLY A 129 31.84 12.65 9.27
C GLY A 129 31.25 12.35 7.89
N VAL A 130 31.03 11.06 7.57
CA VAL A 130 30.37 10.65 6.32
C VAL A 130 28.92 11.14 6.27
N ALA A 131 28.17 11.01 7.37
CA ALA A 131 26.81 11.52 7.48
C ALA A 131 26.73 13.03 7.23
N ALA A 132 27.63 13.81 7.86
CA ALA A 132 27.74 15.25 7.66
C ALA A 132 28.07 15.58 6.20
N GLY A 133 29.02 14.86 5.58
CA GLY A 133 29.35 15.03 4.16
C GLY A 133 28.16 14.78 3.22
N LEU A 134 27.44 13.68 3.42
CA LEU A 134 26.24 13.36 2.64
C LEU A 134 25.14 14.42 2.80
N LEU A 135 24.89 14.85 4.04
CA LEU A 135 23.92 15.90 4.33
C LEU A 135 24.32 17.25 3.74
N ALA A 136 25.61 17.61 3.76
CA ALA A 136 26.12 18.83 3.15
C ALA A 136 25.96 18.83 1.63
N VAL A 137 26.36 17.74 0.96
CA VAL A 137 26.19 17.57 -0.49
C VAL A 137 24.71 17.65 -0.86
N PHE A 138 23.86 16.94 -0.13
CA PHE A 138 22.42 16.94 -0.40
C PHE A 138 21.80 18.32 -0.19
N THR A 139 22.19 19.03 0.86
CA THR A 139 21.77 20.42 1.13
C THR A 139 22.19 21.37 0.01
N ALA A 140 23.44 21.25 -0.48
CA ALA A 140 23.94 22.07 -1.57
C ALA A 140 23.18 21.82 -2.88
N VAL A 141 22.84 20.57 -3.19
CA VAL A 141 22.04 20.20 -4.37
C VAL A 141 20.63 20.78 -4.30
N ILE A 142 19.96 20.68 -3.14
CA ILE A 142 18.62 21.28 -2.94
C ILE A 142 18.70 22.80 -3.07
N ALA A 143 19.66 23.44 -2.39
CA ALA A 143 19.84 24.88 -2.41
C ALA A 143 20.10 25.41 -3.84
N ARG A 144 20.96 24.74 -4.61
CA ARG A 144 21.24 25.10 -6.01
C ARG A 144 19.99 25.03 -6.88
N ASN A 145 19.16 24.00 -6.71
CA ASN A 145 17.91 23.88 -7.47
C ASN A 145 16.89 24.97 -7.08
N LEU A 146 16.78 25.29 -5.78
CA LEU A 146 15.91 26.38 -5.31
C LEU A 146 16.36 27.76 -5.80
N ILE A 147 17.67 28.04 -5.80
CA ILE A 147 18.24 29.28 -6.34
C ILE A 147 17.98 29.37 -7.85
N ALA A 148 18.05 28.25 -8.57
CA ALA A 148 17.71 28.16 -9.98
C ALA A 148 16.20 28.18 -10.28
N GLY A 149 15.34 28.39 -9.26
CA GLY A 149 13.89 28.42 -9.40
C GLY A 149 13.25 27.06 -9.68
N ARG A 150 14.01 25.97 -9.68
CA ARG A 150 13.51 24.60 -9.92
C ARG A 150 13.03 23.99 -8.61
N ARG A 151 11.85 23.37 -8.63
CA ARG A 151 11.28 22.65 -7.48
C ARG A 151 10.95 21.19 -7.84
N PRO A 152 11.96 20.38 -8.22
CA PRO A 152 11.76 18.96 -8.48
C PRO A 152 11.24 18.24 -7.22
N ASP A 153 10.56 17.12 -7.44
CA ASP A 153 10.08 16.27 -6.35
C ASP A 153 11.26 15.60 -5.64
N CYS A 154 11.38 15.84 -4.34
CA CYS A 154 12.42 15.21 -3.54
C CYS A 154 11.88 13.92 -2.90
N ARG A 155 12.30 12.77 -3.43
CA ARG A 155 11.91 11.43 -2.94
C ARG A 155 12.93 10.79 -1.99
N CYS A 156 13.64 11.59 -1.19
CA CYS A 156 14.72 11.09 -0.33
C CYS A 156 14.24 10.21 0.83
N PHE A 157 12.94 10.19 1.12
CA PHE A 157 12.30 9.24 2.04
C PHE A 157 11.33 8.29 1.30
N GLY A 158 11.63 7.99 0.03
CA GLY A 158 10.72 7.24 -0.85
C GLY A 158 9.41 7.99 -1.08
N GLN A 159 8.29 7.27 -1.10
CA GLN A 159 6.95 7.84 -1.27
C GLN A 159 6.44 8.64 -0.06
N ILE A 160 7.09 8.49 1.09
CA ILE A 160 6.62 9.05 2.38
C ILE A 160 6.89 10.58 2.47
N GLY A 161 7.72 11.11 1.58
CA GLY A 161 8.03 12.54 1.49
C GLY A 161 7.96 13.09 0.06
N ALA A 162 7.19 12.47 -0.84
CA ALA A 162 7.07 12.91 -2.22
C ALA A 162 6.38 14.28 -2.29
N GLY A 163 7.17 15.32 -2.53
CA GLY A 163 6.68 16.68 -2.74
C GLY A 163 7.80 17.60 -3.26
N PRO A 164 7.42 18.76 -3.82
CA PRO A 164 8.38 19.70 -4.38
C PRO A 164 9.31 20.23 -3.30
N ILE A 165 10.61 20.33 -3.61
CA ILE A 165 11.58 20.93 -2.68
C ILE A 165 11.21 22.37 -2.32
N GLY A 166 11.41 22.73 -1.05
CA GLY A 166 11.14 24.06 -0.54
C GLY A 166 12.15 24.53 0.51
N ARG A 167 11.97 25.76 1.00
CA ARG A 167 12.82 26.34 2.06
C ARG A 167 12.84 25.51 3.34
N GLY A 168 11.71 24.88 3.70
CA GLY A 168 11.62 23.96 4.83
C GLY A 168 12.49 22.71 4.66
N THR A 169 12.67 22.21 3.43
CA THR A 169 13.55 21.07 3.13
C THR A 169 15.01 21.41 3.43
N VAL A 170 15.47 22.60 3.02
CA VAL A 170 16.83 23.08 3.34
C VAL A 170 17.00 23.27 4.85
N ALA A 171 16.06 23.92 5.52
CA ALA A 171 16.14 24.15 6.96
C ALA A 171 16.25 22.83 7.75
N ARG A 172 15.42 21.84 7.44
CA ARG A 172 15.48 20.50 8.05
C ARG A 172 16.85 19.85 7.84
N ASN A 173 17.38 19.93 6.62
CA ASN A 173 18.66 19.31 6.28
C ASN A 173 19.85 20.00 6.94
N VAL A 174 19.78 21.33 7.11
CA VAL A 174 20.75 22.12 7.89
C VAL A 174 20.72 21.74 9.36
N VAL A 175 19.53 21.52 9.94
CA VAL A 175 19.40 21.04 11.34
C VAL A 175 20.03 19.66 11.49
N LEU A 176 19.75 18.71 10.58
CA LEU A 176 20.38 17.39 10.59
C LEU A 176 21.90 17.47 10.44
N LEU A 177 22.39 18.37 9.59
CA LEU A 177 23.82 18.63 9.43
C LEU A 177 24.44 19.16 10.73
N ALA A 178 23.78 20.12 11.40
CA ALA A 178 24.24 20.64 12.69
C ALA A 178 24.30 19.54 13.76
N ILE A 179 23.30 18.64 13.81
CA ILE A 179 23.31 17.47 14.69
C ILE A 179 24.50 16.55 14.37
N ALA A 180 24.79 16.31 13.08
CA ALA A 180 25.94 15.50 12.66
C ALA A 180 27.30 16.12 13.03
N MET A 181 27.38 17.45 13.16
CA MET A 181 28.61 18.12 13.57
C MET A 181 28.93 17.97 15.05
N VAL A 182 27.96 17.66 15.92
CA VAL A 182 28.18 17.44 17.36
C VAL A 182 29.20 16.32 17.63
N PRO A 183 28.99 15.06 17.17
CA PRO A 183 29.97 13.98 17.33
C PRO A 183 31.28 14.23 16.56
N VAL A 184 31.24 14.94 15.43
CA VAL A 184 32.44 15.27 14.66
C VAL A 184 33.35 16.22 15.45
N ALA A 185 32.77 17.26 16.05
CA ALA A 185 33.47 18.26 16.86
C ALA A 185 33.93 17.71 18.21
N ALA A 186 33.20 16.74 18.79
CA ALA A 186 33.59 16.07 20.02
C ALA A 186 34.87 15.22 19.87
N GLY A 187 35.18 14.79 18.64
CA GLY A 187 36.39 14.02 18.33
C GLY A 187 36.26 12.53 18.63
N PRO A 188 37.22 11.70 18.15
CA PRO A 188 37.14 10.24 18.24
C PRO A 188 37.21 9.72 19.69
N GLU A 189 37.86 10.47 20.58
CA GLU A 189 38.03 10.10 22.00
C GLU A 189 36.73 10.25 22.83
N VAL A 190 35.76 11.04 22.35
CA VAL A 190 34.49 11.34 23.05
C VAL A 190 33.32 10.56 22.44
N SER A 191 33.61 9.39 21.85
CA SER A 191 32.60 8.62 21.10
C SER A 191 31.47 8.04 21.95
N GLY A 192 31.56 8.07 23.29
CA GLY A 192 30.50 7.59 24.20
C GLY A 192 30.26 6.08 24.16
N PRO A 193 29.44 5.51 25.07
CA PRO A 193 29.20 4.08 25.13
C PRO A 193 28.41 3.55 23.91
N ASP A 194 28.62 2.28 23.54
CA ASP A 194 27.82 1.58 22.51
C ASP A 194 26.32 1.55 22.89
N LEU A 195 25.42 1.27 21.94
CA LEU A 195 23.95 1.32 22.14
C LEU A 195 23.47 0.59 23.41
N VAL A 196 24.11 -0.53 23.75
CA VAL A 196 23.81 -1.36 24.94
C VAL A 196 24.33 -0.71 26.23
N GLY A 197 25.52 -0.09 26.19
CA GLY A 197 26.07 0.67 27.32
C GLY A 197 25.39 2.02 27.53
N GLY A 198 24.97 2.69 26.44
CA GLY A 198 24.18 3.91 26.47
C GLY A 198 22.75 3.69 26.98
N ALA A 199 22.12 2.55 26.63
CA ALA A 199 20.85 2.15 27.21
C ALA A 199 20.96 1.86 28.72
N ALA A 200 22.06 1.23 29.16
CA ALA A 200 22.34 1.02 30.58
C ALA A 200 22.58 2.35 31.33
N ALA A 201 23.28 3.32 30.72
CA ALA A 201 23.47 4.67 31.27
C ALA A 201 22.17 5.51 31.31
N LEU A 202 21.24 5.27 30.38
CA LEU A 202 19.88 5.86 30.41
C LEU A 202 19.01 5.28 31.55
N LEU A 203 19.30 4.05 31.99
CA LEU A 203 18.55 3.32 33.02
C LEU A 203 19.13 3.53 34.43
N THR A 204 20.37 3.99 34.57
CA THR A 204 20.91 4.48 35.84
C THR A 204 20.26 5.84 36.17
N HIS A 205 19.67 5.97 37.36
CA HIS A 205 18.84 7.09 37.82
C HIS A 205 19.54 8.46 37.95
N GLU A 206 20.56 8.75 37.15
CA GLU A 206 21.15 10.09 37.07
C GLU A 206 20.18 11.03 36.34
N PRO A 207 19.91 12.24 36.86
CA PRO A 207 18.92 13.17 36.30
C PRO A 207 19.21 13.54 34.84
N VAL A 208 20.48 13.47 34.42
CA VAL A 208 20.94 13.71 33.05
C VAL A 208 20.48 12.60 32.10
N GLY A 209 20.62 11.33 32.49
CA GLY A 209 20.20 10.17 31.69
C GLY A 209 18.70 10.13 31.47
N VAL A 210 17.92 10.44 32.50
CA VAL A 210 16.45 10.55 32.43
C VAL A 210 16.03 11.69 31.50
N THR A 211 16.65 12.87 31.63
CA THR A 211 16.32 14.04 30.78
C THR A 211 16.60 13.75 29.31
N LEU A 212 17.73 13.10 29.00
CA LEU A 212 18.10 12.74 27.64
C LEU A 212 17.20 11.63 27.06
N GLY A 213 16.82 10.64 27.87
CA GLY A 213 15.86 9.60 27.48
C GLY A 213 14.47 10.17 27.18
N ILE A 214 14.02 11.14 27.97
CA ILE A 214 12.78 11.89 27.71
C ILE A 214 12.90 12.69 26.41
N ALA A 215 14.01 13.38 26.17
CA ALA A 215 14.24 14.13 24.94
C ALA A 215 14.26 13.22 23.69
N LEU A 216 14.87 12.04 23.78
CA LEU A 216 14.86 11.02 22.72
C LEU A 216 13.44 10.50 22.46
N ALA A 217 12.69 10.14 23.51
CA ALA A 217 11.31 9.68 23.38
C ALA A 217 10.40 10.75 22.77
N ILE A 218 10.58 12.01 23.17
CA ILE A 218 9.87 13.16 22.59
C ILE A 218 10.25 13.32 21.11
N GLY A 219 11.54 13.26 20.76
CA GLY A 219 12.01 13.35 19.38
C GLY A 219 11.42 12.26 18.49
N LEU A 220 11.44 11.01 18.95
CA LEU A 220 10.83 9.88 18.25
C LEU A 220 9.30 10.03 18.14
N ALA A 221 8.63 10.52 19.19
CA ALA A 221 7.19 10.78 19.17
C ALA A 221 6.82 11.92 18.21
N ILE A 222 7.62 12.99 18.15
CA ILE A 222 7.45 14.10 17.19
C ILE A 222 7.66 13.59 15.77
N GLN A 223 8.71 12.80 15.52
CA GLN A 223 8.98 12.21 14.21
C GLN A 223 7.84 11.30 13.77
N SER A 224 7.36 10.42 14.66
CA SER A 224 6.25 9.50 14.41
C SER A 224 4.94 10.26 14.18
N ARG A 225 4.65 11.31 14.96
CA ARG A 225 3.48 12.17 14.76
C ARG A 225 3.55 12.97 13.47
N PHE A 226 4.71 13.50 13.12
CA PHE A 226 4.91 14.21 11.86
C PHE A 226 4.68 13.27 10.67
N LEU A 227 5.16 12.03 10.77
CA LEU A 227 4.93 10.99 9.77
C LEU A 227 3.44 10.63 9.63
N GLY A 228 2.78 10.36 10.76
CA GLY A 228 1.35 10.09 10.79
C GLY A 228 0.50 11.27 10.30
N GLN A 229 0.91 12.51 10.62
CA GLN A 229 0.25 13.71 10.14
C GLN A 229 0.42 13.93 8.65
N LEU A 230 1.60 13.64 8.08
CA LEU A 230 1.82 13.70 6.64
C LEU A 230 0.97 12.68 5.90
N LEU A 231 0.93 11.43 6.39
CA LEU A 231 0.07 10.39 5.82
C LEU A 231 -1.41 10.79 5.90
N ALA A 232 -1.85 11.31 7.05
CA ALA A 232 -3.23 11.76 7.23
C ALA A 232 -3.56 13.05 6.45
N GLN A 233 -2.61 13.98 6.27
CA GLN A 233 -2.80 15.19 5.47
C GLN A 233 -2.88 14.87 3.98
N ASN A 234 -2.00 14.00 3.47
CA ASN A 234 -2.04 13.55 2.08
C ASN A 234 -3.32 12.77 1.79
N GLY A 235 -3.75 11.89 2.72
CA GLY A 235 -5.03 11.19 2.60
C GLY A 235 -6.24 12.15 2.58
N ARG A 236 -6.24 13.18 3.43
CA ARG A 236 -7.31 14.20 3.45
C ARG A 236 -7.29 15.13 2.24
N LEU A 237 -6.12 15.42 1.67
CA LEU A 237 -5.99 16.23 0.46
C LEU A 237 -6.51 15.48 -0.76
N LEU A 238 -6.25 14.17 -0.89
CA LEU A 238 -6.83 13.34 -1.94
C LEU A 238 -8.35 13.31 -1.86
N VAL A 239 -8.90 13.04 -0.67
CA VAL A 239 -10.36 13.04 -0.44
C VAL A 239 -10.97 14.42 -0.67
N ARG A 240 -10.27 15.51 -0.33
CA ARG A 240 -10.75 16.88 -0.61
C ARG A 240 -10.60 17.28 -2.07
N LEU A 241 -9.61 16.76 -2.80
CA LEU A 241 -9.48 16.97 -4.24
C LEU A 241 -10.64 16.27 -4.95
N GLU A 242 -10.92 15.01 -4.63
CA GLU A 242 -12.07 14.27 -5.14
C GLU A 242 -13.38 15.03 -4.84
N GLN A 243 -13.55 15.52 -3.61
CA GLN A 243 -14.73 16.32 -3.24
C GLN A 243 -14.78 17.71 -3.90
N LEU A 244 -13.64 18.32 -4.24
CA LEU A 244 -13.58 19.61 -4.94
C LEU A 244 -13.81 19.43 -6.45
N GLU A 245 -13.31 18.35 -7.03
CA GLU A 245 -13.58 17.93 -8.41
C GLU A 245 -15.07 17.62 -8.58
N GLU A 246 -15.68 16.90 -7.63
CA GLU A 246 -17.12 16.64 -7.59
C GLU A 246 -17.97 17.91 -7.36
N ARG A 247 -17.53 18.81 -6.47
CA ARG A 247 -18.33 20.01 -6.11
C ARG A 247 -18.26 21.14 -7.13
N ARG A 248 -17.19 21.25 -7.93
CA ARG A 248 -17.01 22.41 -8.80
C ARG A 248 -17.48 22.24 -10.23
N GLY A 249 -17.81 21.03 -10.69
CA GLY A 249 -18.27 20.84 -12.08
C GLY A 249 -17.38 21.59 -13.09
N LEU A 250 -16.08 21.72 -12.80
CA LEU A 250 -15.13 22.44 -13.63
C LEU A 250 -14.87 21.54 -14.82
N GLN A 251 -15.76 21.67 -15.80
CA GLN A 251 -15.51 21.36 -17.18
C GLN A 251 -14.32 22.23 -17.59
N LEU A 252 -13.11 21.69 -17.40
CA LEU A 252 -11.94 22.16 -18.13
C LEU A 252 -12.33 22.08 -19.60
N ASP A 253 -12.19 23.19 -20.33
CA ASP A 253 -12.33 23.23 -21.78
C ASP A 253 -11.63 22.01 -22.40
N PRO A 254 -12.17 21.42 -23.48
CA PRO A 254 -11.69 20.16 -24.02
C PRO A 254 -10.31 20.35 -24.65
N THR A 255 -9.26 20.35 -23.84
CA THR A 255 -8.00 19.73 -24.25
C THR A 255 -8.32 18.30 -24.66
N PRO A 256 -7.78 17.80 -25.79
CA PRO A 256 -8.02 16.43 -26.23
C PRO A 256 -7.81 15.50 -25.03
N GLY A 257 -8.89 14.85 -24.59
CA GLY A 257 -8.82 13.95 -23.46
C GLY A 257 -7.71 12.93 -23.68
N PRO A 258 -7.09 12.40 -22.62
CA PRO A 258 -6.19 11.26 -22.77
C PRO A 258 -6.91 10.20 -23.63
N PRO A 259 -6.20 9.58 -24.58
CA PRO A 259 -6.83 8.67 -25.54
C PRO A 259 -7.65 7.62 -24.79
N ALA A 260 -8.88 7.36 -25.27
CA ALA A 260 -9.76 6.34 -24.71
C ALA A 260 -8.97 5.04 -24.47
N VAL A 261 -8.97 4.58 -23.21
CA VAL A 261 -8.29 3.36 -22.79
C VAL A 261 -9.01 2.17 -23.42
N GLY A 262 -8.25 1.33 -24.13
CA GLY A 262 -8.81 0.19 -24.85
C GLY A 262 -9.51 0.55 -26.17
N LEU A 263 -9.77 -0.50 -26.94
CA LEU A 263 -10.62 -0.42 -28.14
C LEU A 263 -12.10 -0.54 -27.75
N ALA A 264 -12.97 -0.01 -28.60
CA ALA A 264 -14.42 -0.12 -28.40
C ALA A 264 -14.86 -1.59 -28.41
N ILE A 265 -15.80 -1.94 -27.54
CA ILE A 265 -16.46 -3.25 -27.56
C ILE A 265 -17.18 -3.42 -28.90
N GLY A 266 -17.05 -4.59 -29.52
CA GLY A 266 -17.52 -4.91 -30.86
C GLY A 266 -16.55 -4.53 -31.99
N ALA A 267 -15.47 -3.79 -31.71
CA ALA A 267 -14.46 -3.49 -32.73
C ALA A 267 -13.66 -4.75 -33.12
N GLN A 268 -13.17 -4.78 -34.36
CA GLN A 268 -12.25 -5.83 -34.80
C GLN A 268 -10.95 -5.75 -34.00
N ALA A 269 -10.55 -6.87 -33.39
CA ALA A 269 -9.29 -6.95 -32.68
C ALA A 269 -8.09 -6.84 -33.67
N PRO A 270 -7.10 -5.97 -33.40
CA PRO A 270 -5.92 -5.84 -34.24
C PRO A 270 -5.20 -7.18 -34.40
N SER A 271 -4.95 -7.59 -35.64
CA SER A 271 -4.21 -8.81 -35.91
C SER A 271 -2.75 -8.66 -35.44
N PHE A 272 -2.20 -9.72 -34.85
CA PHE A 272 -0.77 -9.83 -34.59
C PHE A 272 -0.23 -11.19 -35.01
N SER A 273 1.08 -11.23 -35.23
CA SER A 273 1.88 -12.42 -35.44
C SER A 273 3.14 -12.27 -34.60
N LEU A 274 3.25 -13.08 -33.54
CA LEU A 274 4.35 -12.98 -32.58
C LEU A 274 5.01 -14.35 -32.40
N VAL A 275 6.28 -14.32 -32.03
CA VAL A 275 7.07 -15.52 -31.74
C VAL A 275 6.85 -15.93 -30.29
N GLY A 276 6.54 -17.20 -30.05
CA GLY A 276 6.43 -17.80 -28.74
C GLY A 276 7.79 -18.16 -28.13
N LEU A 277 7.78 -18.64 -26.89
CA LEU A 277 9.02 -18.95 -26.16
C LEU A 277 9.83 -20.12 -26.74
N HIS A 278 9.21 -20.96 -27.58
CA HIS A 278 9.84 -22.11 -28.23
C HIS A 278 10.11 -21.88 -29.72
N GLY A 279 9.99 -20.63 -30.20
CA GLY A 279 10.25 -20.25 -31.59
C GLY A 279 9.08 -20.48 -32.54
N GLU A 280 7.96 -21.00 -32.04
CA GLU A 280 6.71 -21.09 -32.78
C GLU A 280 6.17 -19.69 -33.10
N THR A 281 5.51 -19.52 -34.23
CA THR A 281 4.79 -18.27 -34.54
C THR A 281 3.32 -18.47 -34.22
N LEU A 282 2.77 -17.64 -33.33
CA LEU A 282 1.35 -17.63 -32.97
C LEU A 282 0.71 -16.34 -33.48
N THR A 283 -0.45 -16.49 -34.11
CA THR A 283 -1.24 -15.37 -34.61
C THR A 283 -2.56 -15.28 -33.86
N LEU A 284 -3.16 -14.09 -33.82
CA LEU A 284 -4.51 -13.95 -33.25
C LEU A 284 -5.51 -14.89 -33.95
N ALA A 285 -5.44 -14.99 -35.27
CA ALA A 285 -6.31 -15.86 -36.06
C ALA A 285 -6.16 -17.35 -35.67
N ALA A 286 -4.94 -17.81 -35.39
CA ALA A 286 -4.73 -19.18 -34.93
C ALA A 286 -5.29 -19.41 -33.51
N LEU A 287 -5.22 -18.40 -32.64
CA LEU A 287 -5.78 -18.48 -31.29
C LEU A 287 -7.31 -18.49 -31.30
N THR A 288 -7.94 -17.69 -32.16
CA THR A 288 -9.41 -17.62 -32.27
C THR A 288 -10.00 -18.79 -33.06
N ALA A 289 -9.24 -19.40 -34.00
CA ALA A 289 -9.65 -20.58 -34.76
C ALA A 289 -9.96 -21.82 -33.90
N ILE A 290 -9.52 -21.82 -32.63
CA ILE A 290 -9.87 -22.85 -31.64
C ILE A 290 -11.39 -22.83 -31.32
N GLY A 291 -12.09 -21.75 -31.65
CA GLY A 291 -13.53 -21.59 -31.39
C GLY A 291 -13.84 -21.17 -29.96
N LEU A 292 -12.81 -20.80 -29.18
CA LEU A 292 -12.94 -20.30 -27.81
C LEU A 292 -12.60 -18.81 -27.77
N PRO A 293 -13.18 -18.05 -26.83
CA PRO A 293 -12.75 -16.68 -26.57
C PRO A 293 -11.25 -16.67 -26.19
N VAL A 294 -10.57 -15.60 -26.59
CA VAL A 294 -9.14 -15.42 -26.38
C VAL A 294 -8.92 -14.28 -25.39
N GLY A 295 -8.46 -14.60 -24.19
CA GLY A 295 -7.97 -13.61 -23.24
C GLY A 295 -6.53 -13.23 -23.58
N ILE A 296 -6.26 -11.95 -23.81
CA ILE A 296 -4.91 -11.44 -24.09
C ILE A 296 -4.45 -10.62 -22.88
N VAL A 297 -3.38 -11.06 -22.25
CA VAL A 297 -2.78 -10.37 -21.09
C VAL A 297 -1.45 -9.75 -21.50
N PHE A 298 -1.35 -8.43 -21.37
CA PHE A 298 -0.13 -7.68 -21.65
C PHE A 298 0.74 -7.57 -20.40
N MET A 299 2.02 -7.94 -20.53
CA MET A 299 2.96 -8.02 -19.40
C MET A 299 4.34 -7.43 -19.70
N ASP A 300 5.07 -7.15 -18.63
CA ASP A 300 6.48 -6.78 -18.67
C ASP A 300 7.25 -7.57 -17.60
N PRO A 301 8.34 -8.29 -17.94
CA PRO A 301 9.12 -9.06 -16.98
C PRO A 301 9.81 -8.19 -15.91
N GLY A 302 10.03 -6.90 -16.18
CA GLY A 302 10.57 -5.93 -15.21
C GLY A 302 9.51 -5.35 -14.26
N CYS A 303 8.22 -5.68 -14.44
CA CYS A 303 7.12 -5.14 -13.66
C CYS A 303 6.81 -6.01 -12.43
N GLY A 304 6.92 -5.44 -11.22
CA GLY A 304 6.63 -6.13 -9.95
C GLY A 304 5.22 -6.73 -9.90
N PRO A 305 4.15 -5.93 -10.14
CA PRO A 305 2.78 -6.43 -10.22
C PRO A 305 2.56 -7.52 -11.27
N CYS A 306 3.23 -7.46 -12.43
CA CYS A 306 3.17 -8.53 -13.43
C CYS A 306 3.73 -9.83 -12.86
N ASN A 307 4.90 -9.76 -12.19
CA ASN A 307 5.54 -10.93 -11.61
C ASN A 307 4.70 -11.58 -10.51
N ALA A 308 4.01 -10.79 -9.69
CA ALA A 308 3.10 -11.29 -8.67
C ALA A 308 1.90 -12.07 -9.24
N MET A 309 1.49 -11.79 -10.49
CA MET A 309 0.35 -12.43 -11.15
C MET A 309 0.72 -13.71 -11.92
N LEU A 310 2.02 -14.02 -12.10
CA LEU A 310 2.46 -15.19 -12.87
C LEU A 310 1.90 -16.54 -12.35
N PRO A 311 1.85 -16.80 -11.03
CA PRO A 311 1.26 -18.05 -10.52
C PRO A 311 -0.21 -18.21 -10.92
N ASP A 312 -0.97 -17.11 -10.87
CA ASP A 312 -2.39 -17.09 -11.25
C ASP A 312 -2.57 -17.31 -12.74
N LEU A 313 -1.75 -16.69 -13.60
CA LEU A 313 -1.79 -16.91 -15.05
C LEU A 313 -1.54 -18.36 -15.43
N GLY A 314 -0.52 -18.98 -14.84
CA GLY A 314 -0.23 -20.40 -15.06
C GLY A 314 -1.39 -21.29 -14.59
N ARG A 315 -2.02 -20.95 -13.45
CA ARG A 315 -3.21 -21.65 -12.94
C ARG A 315 -4.40 -21.49 -13.89
N TRP A 316 -4.76 -20.27 -14.29
CA TRP A 316 -5.89 -19.98 -15.18
C TRP A 316 -5.73 -20.63 -16.55
N GLN A 317 -4.51 -20.67 -17.10
CA GLN A 317 -4.22 -21.38 -18.35
C GLN A 317 -4.47 -22.88 -18.25
N ARG A 318 -4.39 -23.48 -17.06
CA ARG A 318 -4.69 -24.90 -16.82
C ARG A 318 -6.16 -25.13 -16.49
N GLU A 319 -6.75 -24.27 -15.65
CA GLU A 319 -8.13 -24.41 -15.16
C GLU A 319 -9.19 -24.07 -16.21
N HIS A 320 -8.88 -23.19 -17.16
CA HIS A 320 -9.83 -22.72 -18.17
C HIS A 320 -9.60 -23.33 -19.57
N VAL A 321 -8.79 -24.39 -19.66
CA VAL A 321 -8.65 -25.18 -20.89
C VAL A 321 -10.02 -25.65 -21.35
N GLY A 322 -10.33 -25.43 -22.64
CA GLY A 322 -11.62 -25.79 -23.22
C GLY A 322 -12.74 -24.76 -23.02
N ARG A 323 -12.49 -23.67 -22.28
CA ARG A 323 -13.45 -22.56 -22.11
C ARG A 323 -12.89 -21.20 -22.52
N LEU A 324 -11.60 -20.99 -22.34
CA LEU A 324 -10.91 -19.74 -22.69
C LEU A 324 -9.47 -20.06 -23.13
N THR A 325 -9.07 -19.54 -24.28
CA THR A 325 -7.66 -19.52 -24.68
C THR A 325 -6.99 -18.30 -24.05
N LEU A 326 -6.10 -18.50 -23.09
CA LEU A 326 -5.40 -17.39 -22.43
C LEU A 326 -3.98 -17.23 -22.99
N ALA A 327 -3.75 -16.14 -23.70
CA ALA A 327 -2.48 -15.77 -24.30
C ALA A 327 -1.80 -14.64 -23.51
N VAL A 328 -0.51 -14.80 -23.23
CA VAL A 328 0.29 -13.81 -22.51
C VAL A 328 1.23 -13.12 -23.51
N VAL A 329 1.02 -11.84 -23.75
CA VAL A 329 1.90 -11.03 -24.61
C VAL A 329 2.87 -10.26 -23.71
N SER A 330 4.11 -10.71 -23.69
CA SER A 330 5.16 -10.13 -22.85
C SER A 330 6.23 -9.48 -23.71
N ARG A 331 6.86 -8.43 -23.19
CA ARG A 331 8.02 -7.81 -23.84
C ARG A 331 9.35 -8.37 -23.31
N GLY A 332 10.43 -8.03 -23.99
CA GLY A 332 11.79 -8.37 -23.56
C GLY A 332 12.31 -9.66 -24.18
N THR A 333 13.44 -10.17 -23.68
CA THR A 333 14.13 -11.29 -24.33
C THR A 333 13.43 -12.63 -24.05
N PRO A 334 13.57 -13.63 -24.94
CA PRO A 334 13.08 -14.97 -24.70
C PRO A 334 13.60 -15.58 -23.40
N GLU A 335 14.87 -15.34 -23.05
CA GLU A 335 15.51 -15.89 -21.86
C GLU A 335 14.85 -15.37 -20.58
N ALA A 336 14.59 -14.05 -20.51
CA ALA A 336 13.97 -13.41 -19.35
C ALA A 336 12.53 -13.90 -19.10
N ASN A 337 11.80 -14.19 -20.19
CA ASN A 337 10.43 -14.69 -20.12
C ASN A 337 10.38 -16.22 -19.91
N ARG A 338 11.31 -16.98 -20.48
CA ARG A 338 11.36 -18.44 -20.39
C ARG A 338 11.59 -18.93 -18.97
N ALA A 339 12.50 -18.31 -18.23
CA ALA A 339 12.77 -18.69 -16.84
C ALA A 339 11.50 -18.58 -15.98
N LYS A 340 10.79 -17.45 -16.09
CA LYS A 340 9.56 -17.15 -15.34
C LYS A 340 8.36 -17.98 -15.79
N ALA A 341 8.23 -18.21 -17.10
CA ALA A 341 7.17 -19.03 -17.66
C ALA A 341 7.34 -20.49 -17.21
N ALA A 342 8.57 -21.02 -17.23
CA ALA A 342 8.85 -22.37 -16.77
C ALA A 342 8.58 -22.56 -15.28
N GLU A 343 8.93 -21.57 -14.44
CA GLU A 343 8.71 -21.61 -12.99
C GLU A 343 7.22 -21.79 -12.61
N HIS A 344 6.31 -21.15 -13.35
CA HIS A 344 4.88 -21.17 -13.05
C HIS A 344 4.03 -21.98 -14.04
N GLY A 345 4.68 -22.64 -14.99
CA GLY A 345 4.05 -23.49 -16.00
C GLY A 345 3.15 -22.73 -16.98
N LEU A 346 3.53 -21.49 -17.34
CA LEU A 346 2.82 -20.72 -18.36
C LEU A 346 3.02 -21.35 -19.75
N ARG A 347 1.94 -21.35 -20.52
CA ARG A 347 1.88 -21.73 -21.94
C ARG A 347 1.49 -20.50 -22.77
N HIS A 348 1.54 -20.57 -24.09
CA HIS A 348 1.12 -19.45 -24.96
C HIS A 348 1.66 -18.07 -24.55
N VAL A 349 2.96 -18.01 -24.27
CA VAL A 349 3.66 -16.74 -23.99
C VAL A 349 4.27 -16.25 -25.29
N LEU A 350 3.77 -15.14 -25.80
CA LEU A 350 4.18 -14.50 -27.03
C LEU A 350 5.06 -13.30 -26.73
N LEU A 351 6.11 -13.11 -27.54
CA LEU A 351 7.07 -12.05 -27.36
C LEU A 351 6.82 -10.91 -28.35
N GLN A 352 6.62 -9.72 -27.79
CA GLN A 352 6.71 -8.46 -28.52
C GLN A 352 8.05 -7.78 -28.22
N LYS A 353 8.59 -7.01 -29.16
CA LYS A 353 9.87 -6.31 -28.97
C LYS A 353 9.71 -5.15 -27.99
N ASN A 354 8.67 -4.36 -28.18
CA ASN A 354 8.35 -3.19 -27.37
C ASN A 354 6.95 -3.31 -26.78
N ARG A 355 6.00 -2.55 -27.32
CA ARG A 355 4.60 -2.53 -26.93
C ARG A 355 3.70 -2.54 -28.16
N GLU A 356 4.22 -2.94 -29.32
CA GLU A 356 3.52 -2.82 -30.61
C GLU A 356 2.13 -3.45 -30.60
N VAL A 357 1.94 -4.57 -29.91
CA VAL A 357 0.62 -5.19 -29.76
C VAL A 357 -0.17 -4.50 -28.66
N ALA A 358 0.41 -4.28 -27.48
CA ALA A 358 -0.28 -3.59 -26.38
C ALA A 358 -0.83 -2.21 -26.80
N ASP A 359 -0.04 -1.43 -27.55
CA ASP A 359 -0.41 -0.11 -28.04
C ASP A 359 -1.49 -0.19 -29.13
N SER A 360 -1.47 -1.22 -29.99
CA SER A 360 -2.54 -1.44 -30.98
C SER A 360 -3.90 -1.75 -30.32
N TYR A 361 -3.88 -2.40 -29.16
CA TYR A 361 -5.06 -2.64 -28.32
C TYR A 361 -5.36 -1.47 -27.36
N ARG A 362 -4.60 -0.37 -27.43
CA ARG A 362 -4.69 0.80 -26.55
C ARG A 362 -4.63 0.44 -25.06
N ALA A 363 -3.78 -0.52 -24.71
CA ALA A 363 -3.49 -0.90 -23.34
C ALA A 363 -2.41 0.03 -22.75
N PRO A 364 -2.74 0.95 -21.82
CA PRO A 364 -1.84 2.03 -21.40
C PRO A 364 -0.77 1.57 -20.39
N ALA A 365 -1.04 0.48 -19.66
CA ALA A 365 -0.19 -0.02 -18.59
C ALA A 365 -0.01 -1.55 -18.65
N THR A 366 0.78 -2.10 -17.74
CA THR A 366 0.94 -3.55 -17.53
C THR A 366 0.99 -3.85 -16.03
N PRO A 367 0.28 -4.87 -15.53
CA PRO A 367 -0.50 -5.83 -16.31
C PRO A 367 -1.85 -5.25 -16.72
N SER A 368 -2.29 -5.60 -17.93
CA SER A 368 -3.63 -5.29 -18.43
C SER A 368 -4.15 -6.43 -19.28
N ALA A 369 -5.47 -6.62 -19.38
CA ALA A 369 -6.06 -7.68 -20.19
C ALA A 369 -7.30 -7.24 -20.96
N VAL A 370 -7.56 -7.92 -22.07
CA VAL A 370 -8.75 -7.77 -22.91
C VAL A 370 -9.17 -9.15 -23.41
N VAL A 371 -10.46 -9.35 -23.68
CA VAL A 371 -10.98 -10.59 -24.24
C VAL A 371 -11.50 -10.36 -25.65
N VAL A 372 -11.15 -11.28 -26.54
CA VAL A 372 -11.53 -11.32 -27.94
C VAL A 372 -12.45 -12.52 -28.16
N SER A 373 -13.53 -12.34 -28.92
CA SER A 373 -14.44 -13.43 -29.29
C SER A 373 -13.80 -14.41 -30.29
N PRO A 374 -14.37 -15.62 -30.49
CA PRO A 374 -13.95 -16.53 -31.56
C PRO A 374 -13.97 -15.90 -32.96
N GLU A 375 -14.85 -14.92 -33.20
CA GLU A 375 -14.97 -14.16 -34.44
C GLU A 375 -13.91 -13.04 -34.58
N GLY A 376 -13.09 -12.83 -33.55
CA GLY A 376 -12.03 -11.82 -33.55
C GLY A 376 -12.48 -10.42 -33.12
N LEU A 377 -13.62 -10.29 -32.43
CA LEU A 377 -14.13 -9.01 -31.95
C LEU A 377 -13.74 -8.74 -30.49
N ILE A 378 -13.49 -7.48 -30.14
CA ILE A 378 -13.27 -7.07 -28.74
C ILE A 378 -14.58 -7.22 -27.96
N VAL A 379 -14.62 -8.04 -26.92
CA VAL A 379 -15.86 -8.27 -26.13
C VAL A 379 -15.80 -7.66 -24.73
N THR A 380 -14.65 -7.10 -24.33
CA THR A 380 -14.49 -6.46 -23.03
C THR A 380 -13.70 -5.17 -23.15
N ALA A 381 -13.91 -4.23 -22.22
CA ALA A 381 -12.97 -3.15 -22.00
C ALA A 381 -11.61 -3.70 -21.53
N VAL A 382 -10.56 -2.88 -21.62
CA VAL A 382 -9.25 -3.23 -21.04
C VAL A 382 -9.34 -3.16 -19.52
N SER A 383 -9.02 -4.26 -18.85
CA SER A 383 -8.90 -4.32 -17.39
C SER A 383 -7.44 -4.15 -16.98
N GLU A 384 -7.17 -3.25 -16.03
CA GLU A 384 -5.83 -2.98 -15.52
C GLU A 384 -5.63 -3.54 -14.10
N GLY A 385 -4.47 -4.14 -13.84
CA GLY A 385 -4.12 -4.69 -12.53
C GLY A 385 -4.67 -6.10 -12.25
N ALA A 386 -3.97 -6.84 -11.39
CA ALA A 386 -4.23 -8.26 -11.16
C ALA A 386 -5.66 -8.61 -10.69
N PRO A 387 -6.29 -7.87 -9.75
CA PRO A 387 -7.66 -8.18 -9.32
C PRO A 387 -8.69 -8.04 -10.45
N ALA A 388 -8.61 -6.97 -11.24
CA ALA A 388 -9.54 -6.70 -12.33
C ALA A 388 -9.35 -7.71 -13.48
N ILE A 389 -8.11 -8.10 -13.77
CA ILE A 389 -7.78 -9.15 -14.73
C ILE A 389 -8.33 -10.50 -14.26
N GLY A 390 -8.13 -10.87 -12.99
CA GLY A 390 -8.65 -12.13 -12.45
C GLY A 390 -10.18 -12.23 -12.56
N ALA A 391 -10.89 -11.15 -12.23
CA ALA A 391 -12.34 -11.09 -12.37
C ALA A 391 -12.77 -11.17 -13.85
N LEU A 392 -12.03 -10.52 -14.76
CA LEU A 392 -12.27 -10.60 -16.21
C LEU A 392 -12.14 -12.02 -16.74
N ILE A 393 -11.05 -12.71 -16.39
CA ILE A 393 -10.76 -14.08 -16.83
C ILE A 393 -11.81 -15.05 -16.28
N ALA A 394 -12.13 -14.94 -14.99
CA ALA A 394 -13.14 -15.79 -14.35
C ALA A 394 -14.52 -15.64 -15.01
N ARG A 395 -14.96 -14.41 -15.32
CA ARG A 395 -16.21 -14.16 -16.05
C ARG A 395 -16.17 -14.76 -17.45
N SER A 396 -15.08 -14.53 -18.18
CA SER A 396 -14.98 -14.91 -19.60
C SER A 396 -14.87 -16.43 -19.81
N ALA A 397 -14.32 -17.15 -18.83
CA ALA A 397 -14.29 -18.62 -18.83
C ALA A 397 -15.64 -19.28 -18.44
N GLY A 398 -16.66 -18.49 -18.08
CA GLY A 398 -17.97 -18.95 -17.61
C GLY A 398 -19.14 -18.66 -18.56
N VAL A 399 -18.91 -18.17 -19.78
CA VAL A 399 -19.97 -17.77 -20.73
C VAL A 399 -20.11 -18.79 -21.86
N ASP A 400 -21.33 -19.30 -22.04
CA ASP A 400 -21.75 -20.02 -23.24
C ASP A 400 -21.99 -18.97 -24.35
N LEU A 401 -20.94 -18.63 -25.11
CA LEU A 401 -20.98 -17.56 -26.11
C LEU A 401 -21.88 -17.87 -27.33
N ALA A 402 -22.34 -19.11 -27.48
CA ALA A 402 -23.27 -19.50 -28.53
C ALA A 402 -24.74 -19.16 -28.22
N ALA A 403 -25.08 -18.83 -26.96
CA ALA A 403 -26.47 -18.54 -26.55
C ALA A 403 -26.87 -17.06 -26.69
N ASN A 404 -25.93 -16.17 -27.00
CA ASN A 404 -26.19 -14.74 -27.20
C ASN A 404 -25.86 -14.33 -28.63
N ALA A 405 -26.74 -14.73 -29.56
CA ALA A 405 -26.88 -13.99 -30.82
C ALA A 405 -27.28 -12.52 -30.50
N PRO A 406 -26.85 -11.54 -31.31
CA PRO A 406 -26.96 -10.13 -30.98
C PRO A 406 -28.42 -9.70 -30.80
N HIS A 407 -28.81 -9.44 -29.56
CA HIS A 407 -29.93 -8.54 -29.29
C HIS A 407 -29.38 -7.13 -29.23
N ASP A 408 -29.53 -6.43 -30.36
CA ASP A 408 -29.52 -4.97 -30.51
C ASP A 408 -28.86 -4.21 -29.33
N HIS A 409 -27.53 -4.13 -29.32
CA HIS A 409 -26.82 -3.17 -28.46
C HIS A 409 -27.06 -1.77 -29.03
N GLY A 410 -28.26 -1.26 -28.77
CA GLY A 410 -28.57 0.15 -28.96
C GLY A 410 -27.57 1.03 -28.22
N ALA A 411 -27.39 2.24 -28.73
CA ALA A 411 -26.58 3.28 -28.11
C ALA A 411 -26.87 3.39 -26.59
N PRO A 412 -25.87 3.78 -25.77
CA PRO A 412 -26.05 3.90 -24.32
C PRO A 412 -27.31 4.69 -23.99
N ALA A 413 -28.13 4.09 -23.14
CA ALA A 413 -29.50 4.55 -22.95
C ALA A 413 -29.53 5.99 -22.40
N THR A 414 -30.26 6.87 -23.08
CA THR A 414 -30.26 8.32 -22.82
C THR A 414 -31.44 8.71 -21.91
N ILE A 415 -31.27 9.73 -21.08
CA ILE A 415 -32.35 10.27 -20.22
C ILE A 415 -33.55 10.66 -21.08
N GLY A 416 -34.75 10.28 -20.62
CA GLY A 416 -36.03 10.50 -21.29
C GLY A 416 -36.41 9.40 -22.29
N GLN A 417 -35.50 8.48 -22.65
CA GLN A 417 -35.80 7.35 -23.52
C GLN A 417 -36.37 6.16 -22.73
N PRO A 418 -37.14 5.27 -23.38
CA PRO A 418 -37.58 4.02 -22.77
C PRO A 418 -36.39 3.22 -22.24
N ALA A 419 -36.51 2.73 -21.01
CA ALA A 419 -35.47 1.89 -20.43
C ALA A 419 -35.30 0.58 -21.22
N PRO A 420 -34.06 0.10 -21.46
CA PRO A 420 -33.81 -1.23 -22.00
C PRO A 420 -34.63 -2.29 -21.28
N SER A 421 -35.14 -3.30 -21.99
CA SER A 421 -36.11 -4.23 -21.38
C SER A 421 -35.46 -5.11 -20.30
N LEU A 422 -35.94 -5.01 -19.05
CA LEU A 422 -35.53 -5.87 -17.92
C LEU A 422 -36.17 -7.26 -17.99
N ARG A 423 -35.85 -8.05 -19.03
CA ARG A 423 -36.30 -9.45 -19.17
C ARG A 423 -35.28 -10.41 -18.58
N LEU A 424 -35.08 -10.32 -17.27
CA LEU A 424 -34.17 -11.19 -16.52
C LEU A 424 -34.95 -12.09 -15.57
N SER A 425 -34.34 -13.20 -15.16
CA SER A 425 -34.88 -14.05 -14.10
C SER A 425 -34.46 -13.54 -12.72
N ASP A 426 -35.35 -13.68 -11.74
CA ASP A 426 -35.02 -13.46 -10.33
C ASP A 426 -34.15 -14.59 -9.75
N ILE A 427 -33.71 -14.46 -8.50
CA ILE A 427 -32.92 -15.47 -7.78
C ILE A 427 -33.66 -16.80 -7.54
N GLU A 428 -34.99 -16.85 -7.74
CA GLU A 428 -35.79 -18.07 -7.74
C GLU A 428 -35.98 -18.66 -9.15
N GLY A 429 -35.41 -18.03 -10.19
CA GLY A 429 -35.50 -18.46 -11.58
C GLY A 429 -36.79 -18.05 -12.29
N ARG A 430 -37.63 -17.21 -11.68
CA ARG A 430 -38.87 -16.71 -12.29
C ARG A 430 -38.57 -15.50 -13.14
N ALA A 431 -39.19 -15.42 -14.32
CA ALA A 431 -39.05 -14.24 -15.18
C ALA A 431 -39.60 -12.98 -14.48
N PHE A 432 -38.81 -11.91 -14.46
CA PHE A 432 -39.25 -10.62 -13.97
C PHE A 432 -40.17 -9.96 -14.99
N ASP A 433 -41.28 -9.41 -14.51
CA ASP A 433 -42.24 -8.66 -15.32
C ASP A 433 -41.86 -7.17 -15.32
N PRO A 434 -41.41 -6.59 -16.46
CA PRO A 434 -41.07 -5.18 -16.56
C PRO A 434 -42.24 -4.23 -16.25
N ALA A 435 -43.49 -4.69 -16.33
CA ALA A 435 -44.65 -3.89 -15.93
C ALA A 435 -44.60 -3.52 -14.44
N LYS A 436 -43.87 -4.28 -13.60
CA LYS A 436 -43.64 -3.96 -12.18
C LYS A 436 -42.76 -2.71 -11.96
N LEU A 437 -42.11 -2.19 -13.00
CA LEU A 437 -41.35 -0.94 -12.95
C LEU A 437 -42.21 0.29 -13.21
N ARG A 438 -43.43 0.11 -13.73
CA ARG A 438 -44.35 1.22 -14.02
C ARG A 438 -45.16 1.61 -12.79
N GLY A 439 -45.67 2.84 -12.79
CA GLY A 439 -46.53 3.39 -11.75
C GLY A 439 -45.79 3.96 -10.53
N ARG A 440 -44.48 3.74 -10.40
CA ARG A 440 -43.62 4.35 -9.39
C ARG A 440 -42.18 4.41 -9.89
N GLN A 441 -41.46 5.47 -9.52
CA GLN A 441 -40.03 5.57 -9.82
C GLN A 441 -39.28 4.36 -9.25
N SER A 442 -38.36 3.80 -10.01
CA SER A 442 -37.56 2.64 -9.63
C SER A 442 -36.08 2.98 -9.67
N LEU A 443 -35.33 2.56 -8.65
CA LEU A 443 -33.87 2.63 -8.62
C LEU A 443 -33.34 1.26 -9.03
N VAL A 444 -32.81 1.17 -10.24
CA VAL A 444 -32.16 -0.04 -10.74
C VAL A 444 -30.68 0.04 -10.37
N VAL A 445 -30.22 -0.87 -9.51
CA VAL A 445 -28.84 -0.92 -9.03
C VAL A 445 -28.13 -2.13 -9.64
N PHE A 446 -27.04 -1.88 -10.34
CA PHE A 446 -26.17 -2.89 -10.89
C PHE A 446 -25.14 -3.31 -9.84
N TRP A 447 -25.07 -4.62 -9.61
CA TRP A 447 -24.40 -5.22 -8.46
C TRP A 447 -23.52 -6.39 -8.86
N ASP A 448 -22.49 -6.67 -8.06
CA ASP A 448 -21.74 -7.91 -8.12
C ASP A 448 -21.34 -8.32 -6.69
N PRO A 449 -21.75 -9.50 -6.19
CA PRO A 449 -21.34 -9.97 -4.86
C PRO A 449 -19.82 -10.12 -4.71
N ALA A 450 -19.07 -10.29 -5.80
CA ALA A 450 -17.61 -10.36 -5.77
C ALA A 450 -16.94 -8.97 -5.78
N CYS A 451 -17.70 -7.88 -5.90
CA CYS A 451 -17.15 -6.52 -5.92
C CYS A 451 -16.95 -5.97 -4.50
N GLY A 452 -15.71 -5.55 -4.19
CA GLY A 452 -15.36 -4.98 -2.88
C GLY A 452 -16.09 -3.66 -2.57
N PHE A 453 -16.40 -2.84 -3.58
CA PHE A 453 -17.18 -1.61 -3.40
C PHE A 453 -18.67 -1.90 -3.16
N CYS A 454 -19.21 -2.95 -3.80
CA CYS A 454 -20.55 -3.46 -3.48
C CYS A 454 -20.61 -3.93 -2.02
N ALA A 455 -19.61 -4.68 -1.56
CA ALA A 455 -19.55 -5.14 -0.17
C ALA A 455 -19.54 -3.97 0.83
N GLN A 456 -18.85 -2.87 0.52
CA GLN A 456 -18.85 -1.66 1.36
C GLN A 456 -20.22 -0.95 1.39
N LEU A 457 -20.93 -0.91 0.26
CA LEU A 457 -22.23 -0.27 0.14
C LEU A 457 -23.39 -1.09 0.74
N LEU A 458 -23.22 -2.41 0.87
CA LEU A 458 -24.28 -3.36 1.17
C LEU A 458 -25.08 -3.01 2.44
N ALA A 459 -24.39 -2.63 3.52
CA ALA A 459 -25.05 -2.29 4.78
C ALA A 459 -25.92 -1.04 4.63
N GLU A 460 -25.39 0.00 3.98
CA GLU A 460 -26.05 1.30 3.82
C GLU A 460 -27.30 1.19 2.94
N ILE A 461 -27.20 0.52 1.79
CA ILE A 461 -28.32 0.38 0.86
C ILE A 461 -29.46 -0.47 1.45
N ARG A 462 -29.12 -1.50 2.24
CA ARG A 462 -30.12 -2.33 2.96
C ARG A 462 -30.79 -1.57 4.09
N GLU A 463 -30.03 -0.73 4.79
CA GLU A 463 -30.59 0.13 5.83
C GLU A 463 -31.56 1.16 5.23
N TRP A 464 -31.18 1.78 4.11
CA TRP A 464 -32.07 2.67 3.36
C TRP A 464 -33.32 1.94 2.85
N GLU A 465 -33.17 0.76 2.25
CA GLU A 465 -34.29 -0.08 1.80
C GLU A 465 -35.25 -0.39 2.95
N GLY A 466 -34.72 -0.69 4.15
CA GLY A 466 -35.52 -0.96 5.34
C GLY A 466 -36.29 0.25 5.86
N ARG A 467 -35.85 1.48 5.56
CA ARG A 467 -36.46 2.75 5.99
C ARG A 467 -37.21 3.49 4.88
N ALA A 468 -37.16 3.00 3.64
CA ALA A 468 -37.75 3.65 2.47
C ALA A 468 -39.29 3.69 2.57
N ASP A 469 -39.87 4.87 2.40
CA ASP A 469 -41.32 5.08 2.41
C ASP A 469 -41.93 4.98 1.00
N ALA A 470 -43.20 5.35 0.84
CA ALA A 470 -43.87 5.33 -0.46
C ALA A 470 -43.33 6.36 -1.46
N ALA A 471 -42.63 7.41 -1.00
CA ALA A 471 -42.09 8.48 -1.83
C ALA A 471 -40.68 8.18 -2.38
N ALA A 472 -39.95 7.26 -1.75
CA ALA A 472 -38.67 6.77 -2.25
C ALA A 472 -38.81 5.94 -3.56
N PRO A 473 -37.78 5.85 -4.40
CA PRO A 473 -37.80 4.95 -5.54
C PRO A 473 -37.84 3.47 -5.10
N ARG A 474 -38.50 2.62 -5.87
CA ARG A 474 -38.51 1.16 -5.65
C ARG A 474 -37.15 0.57 -6.05
N LEU A 475 -36.47 -0.08 -5.12
CA LEU A 475 -35.20 -0.75 -5.43
C LEU A 475 -35.43 -2.01 -6.28
N VAL A 476 -34.60 -2.16 -7.31
CA VAL A 476 -34.42 -3.39 -8.10
C VAL A 476 -32.93 -3.63 -8.24
N VAL A 477 -32.45 -4.80 -7.84
CA VAL A 477 -31.03 -5.15 -7.91
C VAL A 477 -30.82 -6.02 -9.16
N VAL A 478 -29.88 -5.65 -10.02
CA VAL A 478 -29.45 -6.43 -11.18
C VAL A 478 -28.03 -6.89 -10.91
N SER A 479 -27.82 -8.19 -10.75
CA SER A 479 -26.57 -8.74 -10.24
C SER A 479 -25.85 -9.64 -11.24
N ALA A 480 -24.54 -9.46 -11.38
CA ALA A 480 -23.66 -10.34 -12.16
C ALA A 480 -23.35 -11.67 -11.46
N GLY A 481 -23.64 -11.78 -10.16
CA GLY A 481 -23.37 -12.98 -9.36
C GLY A 481 -24.36 -14.12 -9.58
N SER A 482 -24.05 -15.30 -9.01
CA SER A 482 -25.00 -16.42 -8.99
C SER A 482 -26.20 -16.15 -8.07
N ALA A 483 -27.28 -16.91 -8.24
CA ALA A 483 -28.45 -16.80 -7.37
C ALA A 483 -28.10 -17.11 -5.90
N GLU A 484 -27.22 -18.08 -5.67
CA GLU A 484 -26.73 -18.48 -4.35
C GLU A 484 -25.95 -17.34 -3.70
N ALA A 485 -24.98 -16.76 -4.41
CA ALA A 485 -24.14 -15.68 -3.89
C ALA A 485 -24.96 -14.42 -3.52
N ASN A 486 -26.07 -14.17 -4.23
CA ASN A 486 -26.96 -13.05 -3.93
C ASN A 486 -27.95 -13.35 -2.80
N ARG A 487 -28.29 -14.62 -2.55
CA ARG A 487 -29.21 -15.01 -1.47
C ARG A 487 -28.66 -14.62 -0.10
N ASP A 488 -27.35 -14.73 0.08
CA ASP A 488 -26.66 -14.39 1.33
C ASP A 488 -26.56 -12.88 1.59
N LEU A 489 -26.83 -12.04 0.58
CA LEU A 489 -26.77 -10.57 0.71
C LEU A 489 -27.98 -9.98 1.45
N GLY A 490 -29.11 -10.68 1.46
CA GLY A 490 -30.29 -10.32 2.26
C GLY A 490 -30.98 -9.02 1.84
N PHE A 491 -31.03 -8.72 0.54
CA PHE A 491 -31.89 -7.68 -0.04
C PHE A 491 -33.37 -8.05 0.11
N ARG A 492 -34.25 -7.06 0.36
CA ARG A 492 -35.71 -7.25 0.32
C ARG A 492 -36.26 -7.05 -1.09
N ALA A 493 -35.56 -6.25 -1.89
CA ALA A 493 -35.85 -5.95 -3.27
C ALA A 493 -35.70 -7.20 -4.15
N PRO A 494 -36.42 -7.24 -5.29
CA PRO A 494 -36.16 -8.25 -6.30
C PRO A 494 -34.70 -8.13 -6.77
N VAL A 495 -34.00 -9.27 -6.73
CA VAL A 495 -32.65 -9.44 -7.28
C VAL A 495 -32.76 -10.22 -8.57
N LEU A 496 -32.36 -9.60 -9.67
CA LEU A 496 -32.35 -10.14 -11.02
C LEU A 496 -30.95 -10.58 -11.39
N ILE A 497 -30.83 -11.69 -12.10
CA ILE A 497 -29.52 -12.26 -12.47
C ILE A 497 -29.16 -11.87 -13.90
N ASP A 498 -28.08 -11.09 -14.03
CA ASP A 498 -27.45 -10.64 -15.27
C ASP A 498 -25.98 -11.08 -15.31
N ARG A 499 -25.72 -12.39 -15.42
CA ARG A 499 -24.36 -12.96 -15.28
C ARG A 499 -23.32 -12.35 -16.21
N SER A 500 -23.73 -11.93 -17.40
CA SER A 500 -22.84 -11.31 -18.40
C SER A 500 -22.70 -9.80 -18.24
N PHE A 501 -23.47 -9.19 -17.33
CA PHE A 501 -23.58 -7.73 -17.17
C PHE A 501 -24.08 -7.02 -18.44
N ALA A 502 -24.78 -7.75 -19.32
CA ALA A 502 -25.21 -7.24 -20.62
C ALA A 502 -26.28 -6.16 -20.46
N LEU A 503 -27.19 -6.33 -19.50
CA LEU A 503 -28.19 -5.31 -19.19
C LEU A 503 -27.51 -4.09 -18.58
N GLY A 504 -26.56 -4.29 -17.66
CA GLY A 504 -25.73 -3.19 -17.13
C GLY A 504 -25.13 -2.32 -18.24
N HIS A 505 -24.49 -2.95 -19.22
CA HIS A 505 -23.92 -2.24 -20.37
C HIS A 505 -24.96 -1.56 -21.26
N ALA A 506 -26.14 -2.16 -21.47
CA ALA A 506 -27.22 -1.53 -22.23
C ALA A 506 -27.71 -0.22 -21.58
N PHE A 507 -27.68 -0.14 -20.24
CA PHE A 507 -27.95 1.10 -19.51
C PHE A 507 -26.77 2.08 -19.47
N GLY A 508 -25.60 1.70 -20.01
CA GLY A 508 -24.37 2.50 -19.96
C GLY A 508 -23.55 2.33 -18.67
N ALA A 509 -23.85 1.32 -17.85
CA ALA A 509 -23.03 1.02 -16.68
C ALA A 509 -21.68 0.41 -17.08
N THR A 510 -20.60 0.94 -16.50
CA THR A 510 -19.22 0.50 -16.74
C THR A 510 -18.65 -0.33 -15.59
N GLY A 511 -19.38 -0.46 -14.47
CA GLY A 511 -18.96 -1.23 -13.30
C GLY A 511 -20.01 -1.25 -12.19
N THR A 512 -19.65 -1.90 -11.08
CA THR A 512 -20.52 -2.07 -9.91
C THR A 512 -19.83 -1.51 -8.65
N PRO A 513 -20.57 -0.92 -7.68
CA PRO A 513 -21.99 -0.62 -7.75
C PRO A 513 -22.25 0.58 -8.67
N SER A 514 -23.30 0.51 -9.48
CA SER A 514 -23.83 1.65 -10.21
C SER A 514 -25.35 1.62 -10.21
N ALA A 515 -26.01 2.74 -10.50
CA ALA A 515 -27.45 2.81 -10.47
C ALA A 515 -28.02 3.82 -11.47
N VAL A 516 -29.29 3.61 -11.83
CA VAL A 516 -30.07 4.50 -12.68
C VAL A 516 -31.49 4.59 -12.15
N LEU A 517 -32.09 5.78 -12.26
CA LEU A 517 -33.51 5.97 -11.98
C LEU A 517 -34.33 5.72 -13.24
N ILE A 518 -35.43 4.99 -13.08
CA ILE A 518 -36.48 4.81 -14.09
C ILE A 518 -37.73 5.49 -13.55
N ASP A 519 -38.37 6.34 -14.35
CA ASP A 519 -39.61 7.04 -13.96
C ASP A 519 -40.83 6.10 -13.92
N ALA A 520 -41.98 6.63 -13.50
CA ALA A 520 -43.22 5.85 -13.41
C ALA A 520 -43.77 5.39 -14.79
N SER A 521 -43.31 5.98 -15.89
CA SER A 521 -43.68 5.62 -17.26
C SER A 521 -42.78 4.51 -17.83
N GLY A 522 -41.64 4.22 -17.19
CA GLY A 522 -40.66 3.24 -17.64
C GLY A 522 -39.53 3.85 -18.49
N ASN A 523 -39.34 5.18 -18.43
CA ASN A 523 -38.24 5.87 -19.11
C ASN A 523 -37.09 6.15 -18.15
N ILE A 524 -35.90 6.35 -18.69
CA ILE A 524 -34.70 6.68 -17.91
C ILE A 524 -34.82 8.11 -17.38
N ALA A 525 -34.73 8.26 -16.06
CA ALA A 525 -34.92 9.52 -15.35
C ALA A 525 -33.61 10.14 -14.82
N SER A 526 -32.49 9.42 -14.91
CA SER A 526 -31.17 9.90 -14.50
C SER A 526 -30.06 9.38 -15.40
N ALA A 527 -28.90 10.03 -15.36
CA ALA A 527 -27.67 9.41 -15.82
C ALA A 527 -27.32 8.21 -14.92
N VAL A 528 -26.42 7.34 -15.39
CA VAL A 528 -25.86 6.27 -14.56
C VAL A 528 -24.95 6.90 -13.50
N ALA A 529 -25.28 6.65 -12.24
CA ALA A 529 -24.45 6.98 -11.09
C ALA A 529 -23.52 5.81 -10.78
N ALA A 530 -22.21 6.03 -10.78
CA ALA A 530 -21.22 5.01 -10.44
C ALA A 530 -20.64 5.24 -9.05
N GLY A 531 -20.49 4.17 -8.28
CA GLY A 531 -19.96 4.20 -6.91
C GLY A 531 -21.02 4.44 -5.83
N GLY A 532 -20.70 4.02 -4.61
CA GLY A 532 -21.63 4.02 -3.47
C GLY A 532 -22.29 5.36 -3.17
N PRO A 533 -21.53 6.46 -3.00
CA PRO A 533 -22.12 7.77 -2.70
C PRO A 533 -23.11 8.25 -3.76
N ALA A 534 -22.79 8.05 -5.04
CA ALA A 534 -23.65 8.48 -6.14
C ALA A 534 -24.92 7.61 -6.25
N VAL A 535 -24.80 6.30 -6.00
CA VAL A 535 -25.95 5.39 -5.91
C VAL A 535 -26.89 5.83 -4.78
N MET A 536 -26.35 6.17 -3.60
CA MET A 536 -27.15 6.63 -2.46
C MET A 536 -27.76 8.02 -2.68
N ALA A 537 -27.10 8.89 -3.45
CA ALA A 537 -27.68 10.17 -3.86
C ALA A 537 -28.94 9.97 -4.71
N LEU A 538 -28.93 9.01 -5.65
CA LEU A 538 -30.14 8.66 -6.42
C LEU A 538 -31.21 7.99 -5.54
N ALA A 539 -30.80 7.13 -4.59
CA ALA A 539 -31.71 6.46 -3.68
C ALA A 539 -32.49 7.43 -2.76
N THR A 540 -31.86 8.55 -2.42
CA THR A 540 -32.46 9.60 -1.59
C THR A 540 -33.14 10.71 -2.40
N GLN A 541 -33.06 10.66 -3.74
CA GLN A 541 -33.74 11.60 -4.62
C GLN A 541 -35.25 11.36 -4.59
N ARG A 542 -36.01 12.38 -4.21
CA ARG A 542 -37.48 12.31 -4.18
C ARG A 542 -38.06 12.60 -5.57
N ALA A 543 -39.11 11.86 -5.92
CA ALA A 543 -39.87 12.09 -7.15
C ALA A 543 -40.40 13.54 -7.18
N GLY A 544 -39.98 14.32 -8.19
CA GLY A 544 -40.43 15.71 -8.42
C GLY A 544 -39.40 16.83 -8.18
N ALA A 545 -38.14 16.52 -7.86
CA ALA A 545 -37.10 17.53 -7.60
C ALA A 545 -36.30 18.00 -8.84
N GLN A 546 -36.77 17.75 -10.07
CA GLN A 546 -36.17 18.30 -11.29
C GLN A 546 -37.11 19.37 -11.85
N SER A 547 -36.79 20.63 -11.54
CA SER A 547 -37.29 21.83 -12.23
C SER A 547 -36.12 22.52 -12.91
#